data_AF-A0A1W9VJG4-F1
#
_entry.id   AF-A0A1W9VJG4-F1
#
_cell.length_a   1.000
_cell.length_b   1.000
_cell.length_c   1.000
_cell.angle_alpha   90.00
_cell.angle_beta   90.00
_cell.angle_gamma   90.00
#
_symmetry.space_group_name_H-M   'P 1'
#
loop_
_entity.id
_entity.type
_entity.pdbx_description
1 polymer ?
#
loop_
_entity_poly.entity_id
_entity_poly.type
_entity_poly.pdbx_seq_one_letter_code
_entity_poly.pdbx_strand_id
1 'polypeptide(L)' 'MFTGYISDISSVGMSIVFDNDIGFKKNALLRNMQLKLNGKLVLLDAIVFGSRDIEKNKRLYVLIVRI' A
#
# COMPACT_ATOMS: atom_id res chain seq x y z
N MET A 1 3.98 -9.81 -9.13
CA MET A 1 2.79 -8.95 -9.08
C MET A 1 2.18 -9.12 -7.71
N PHE A 2 1.97 -8.04 -6.97
CA PHE A 2 1.46 -8.10 -5.60
C PHE A 2 0.05 -7.54 -5.56
N THR A 3 -0.84 -8.26 -4.88
CA THR A 3 -2.25 -7.90 -4.70
C THR A 3 -2.56 -7.76 -3.22
N GLY A 4 -3.64 -7.04 -2.93
CA GLY A 4 -4.05 -6.73 -1.58
C GLY A 4 -5.28 -5.85 -1.58
N TYR A 5 -5.61 -5.34 -0.40
CA TYR A 5 -6.75 -4.44 -0.20
C TYR A 5 -6.34 -3.18 0.54
N ILE A 6 -7.08 -2.11 0.26
CA ILE A 6 -6.96 -0.83 0.96
C ILE A 6 -7.69 -0.97 2.29
N SER A 7 -6.98 -0.80 3.40
CA SER A 7 -7.56 -0.79 4.73
C SER A 7 -8.14 0.59 5.09
N ASP A 8 -7.51 1.67 4.63
CA ASP A 8 -7.98 3.05 4.78
C ASP A 8 -7.28 3.98 3.76
N ILE A 9 -7.91 5.10 3.39
CA ILE A 9 -7.38 6.06 2.41
C ILE A 9 -7.68 7.51 2.80
N SER A 10 -6.71 8.38 2.53
CA SER A 10 -6.80 9.83 2.67
C SER A 10 -6.26 10.54 1.43
N SER A 11 -6.28 11.87 1.43
CA SER A 11 -5.66 12.68 0.37
C SER A 11 -4.12 12.60 0.34
N VAL A 12 -3.48 12.23 1.46
CA VAL A 12 -2.01 12.21 1.60
C VAL A 12 -1.44 10.81 1.41
N GLY A 13 -2.22 9.78 1.68
CA GLY A 13 -1.71 8.43 1.83
C GLY A 13 -2.80 7.40 2.05
N MET A 14 -2.39 6.16 2.21
CA MET A 14 -3.29 5.03 2.44
C MET A 14 -2.63 3.96 3.29
N SER A 15 -3.44 3.11 3.91
CA SER A 15 -2.99 1.87 4.51
C SER A 15 -3.40 0.67 3.67
N ILE A 16 -2.48 -0.25 3.41
CA ILE A 16 -2.68 -1.43 2.55
C ILE A 16 -2.24 -2.68 3.29
N VAL A 17 -2.98 -3.76 3.09
CA VAL A 17 -2.55 -5.11 3.45
C VAL A 17 -2.42 -5.92 2.17
N PHE A 18 -1.27 -6.55 1.96
CA PHE A 18 -1.02 -7.45 0.84
C PHE A 18 -1.40 -8.88 1.20
N ASP A 19 -1.74 -9.68 0.19
CA ASP A 19 -2.14 -11.08 0.36
C ASP A 19 -1.00 -11.95 0.93
N ASN A 20 0.25 -11.57 0.65
CA ASN A 20 1.47 -12.17 1.19
C ASN A 20 2.34 -11.10 1.85
N ASP A 21 3.16 -11.47 2.84
CA ASP A 21 4.16 -10.54 3.36
C ASP A 21 5.25 -10.30 2.32
N ILE A 22 5.27 -9.09 1.76
CA ILE A 22 6.25 -8.68 0.75
C ILE A 22 7.59 -8.25 1.39
N GLY A 23 7.60 -7.92 2.69
CA GLY A 23 8.80 -7.45 3.39
C GLY A 23 9.32 -6.08 2.90
N PHE A 24 8.43 -5.18 2.46
CA PHE A 24 8.87 -3.84 2.03
C PHE A 24 9.51 -3.07 3.19
N LYS A 25 10.65 -2.43 2.90
CA LYS A 25 11.34 -1.59 3.87
C LYS A 25 10.74 -0.18 3.89
N LYS A 26 10.84 0.51 5.03
CA LYS A 26 10.58 1.94 5.13
C LYS A 26 11.38 2.70 4.07
N ASN A 27 10.76 3.72 3.48
CA ASN A 27 11.24 4.53 2.36
C ASN A 27 11.35 3.79 1.01
N ALA A 28 10.90 2.53 0.90
CA ALA A 28 10.79 1.88 -0.40
C ALA A 28 9.80 2.65 -1.29
N LEU A 29 10.22 2.94 -2.51
CA LEU A 29 9.38 3.55 -3.54
C LEU A 29 8.65 2.45 -4.31
N LEU A 30 7.34 2.43 -4.19
CA LEU A 30 6.45 1.58 -4.96
C LEU A 30 6.02 2.35 -6.20
N ARG A 31 6.46 1.89 -7.38
CA ARG A 31 6.16 2.55 -8.65
C ARG A 31 5.01 1.89 -9.37
N ASN A 32 4.25 2.68 -10.12
CA ASN A 32 3.16 2.20 -10.98
C ASN A 32 2.14 1.34 -10.21
N MET A 33 1.81 1.73 -8.98
CA MET A 33 0.76 1.07 -8.22
C MET A 33 -0.59 1.30 -8.89
N GLN A 34 -1.38 0.24 -8.99
CA GLN A 34 -2.74 0.29 -9.52
C GLN A 34 -3.74 0.23 -8.37
N LEU A 35 -4.52 1.28 -8.19
CA LEU A 35 -5.62 1.31 -7.25
C LEU A 35 -6.94 1.22 -7.98
N LYS A 36 -7.80 0.28 -7.57
CA LYS A 36 -9.17 0.16 -8.06
C LYS A 36 -10.13 0.77 -7.05
N LEU A 37 -10.67 1.95 -7.36
CA LEU A 37 -11.58 2.71 -6.51
C LEU A 37 -12.94 2.84 -7.20
N ASN A 38 -13.98 2.17 -6.67
CA ASN A 38 -15.35 2.21 -7.22
C ASN A 38 -15.40 2.07 -8.76
N GLY A 39 -14.64 1.11 -9.30
CA GLY A 39 -14.59 0.82 -10.74
C GLY A 39 -13.63 1.70 -11.56
N LYS A 40 -13.00 2.72 -10.96
CA LYS A 40 -11.95 3.52 -11.60
C LYS A 40 -10.57 2.99 -11.25
N LEU A 41 -9.65 3.01 -12.22
CA LEU A 41 -8.27 2.64 -12.02
C LEU A 41 -7.41 3.91 -11.93
N VAL A 42 -6.68 4.04 -10.83
CA VAL A 42 -5.74 5.14 -10.59
C VAL A 42 -4.34 4.57 -10.56
N LEU A 43 -3.44 5.18 -11.32
CA LEU A 43 -2.01 4.87 -11.31
C LEU A 43 -1.29 5.91 -10.46
N LEU A 44 -0.47 5.45 -9.51
CA LEU A 44 0.34 6.34 -8.69
C LEU A 44 1.62 5.68 -8.21
N ASP A 45 2.55 6.51 -7.76
CA ASP A 45 3.71 6.09 -7.00
C ASP A 45 3.48 6.38 -5.51
N ALA A 46 4.07 5.57 -4.64
CA ALA A 46 3.97 5.77 -3.20
C ALA A 46 5.25 5.37 -2.48
N ILE A 47 5.50 6.01 -1.34
CA ILE A 47 6.63 5.69 -0.47
C ILE A 47 6.09 4.96 0.76
N VAL A 48 6.73 3.85 1.13
CA VAL A 48 6.43 3.14 2.38
C VAL A 48 6.87 4.00 3.56
N PHE A 49 5.90 4.56 4.29
CA PHE A 49 6.16 5.36 5.48
C PHE A 49 6.49 4.48 6.70
N GLY A 50 5.81 3.35 6.81
CA GLY A 50 6.01 2.39 7.89
C GLY A 50 5.14 1.15 7.72
N SER A 51 5.29 0.20 8.64
CA SER A 51 4.51 -1.02 8.65
C SER A 51 4.31 -1.54 10.07
N ARG A 52 3.24 -2.29 10.32
CA ARG A 52 3.01 -3.01 11.57
C ARG A 52 2.43 -4.39 11.30
N ASP A 53 2.78 -5.35 12.14
CA ASP A 53 2.19 -6.68 12.10
C ASP A 53 0.77 -6.62 12.71
N ILE A 54 -0.20 -7.28 12.08
CA ILE A 54 -1.61 -7.25 12.52
C ILE A 54 -2.13 -8.65 12.90
N GLU A 55 -1.77 -9.69 12.14
CA GLU A 55 -2.13 -11.09 12.37
C GLU A 55 -0.95 -11.99 11.92
N LYS A 56 -1.01 -13.30 12.21
CA LYS A 56 0.01 -14.25 11.72
C LYS A 56 0.19 -14.10 10.20
N ASN A 57 1.39 -13.68 9.80
CA ASN A 57 1.83 -13.48 8.42
C ASN A 57 1.12 -12.35 7.65
N LYS A 58 0.42 -11.42 8.34
CA LYS A 58 -0.12 -10.21 7.70
C LYS A 58 0.54 -8.96 8.27
N ARG A 59 0.94 -8.09 7.36
CA ARG A 59 1.54 -6.79 7.66
C ARG A 59 0.74 -5.68 6.99
N LEU A 60 0.38 -4.69 7.78
CA LEU A 60 -0.24 -3.45 7.31
C LEU A 60 0.87 -2.46 6.99
N TYR A 61 0.85 -1.92 5.79
CA TYR A 61 1.77 -0.90 5.30
C TYR A 61 1.08 0.46 5.24
N VAL A 62 1.74 1.50 5.75
CA VAL A 62 1.32 2.88 5.58
C VAL A 62 2.12 3.48 4.44
N LEU A 63 1.43 4.00 3.44
CA LEU A 63 2.01 4.58 2.24
C LEU A 63 1.67 6.06 2.14
N ILE A 64 2.65 6.89 1.78
CA ILE A 64 2.44 8.30 1.41
C ILE A 64 2.44 8.38 -0.10
N VAL A 65 1.37 8.96 -0.67
CA VAL A 65 1.24 9.13 -2.12
C VAL A 65 2.28 10.12 -2.60
N ARG A 66 2.94 9.77 -3.70
CA ARG A 66 3.84 10.64 -4.43
C ARG A 66 3.20 10.94 -5.79
N ILE A 67 2.81 12.20 -5.96
CA ILE A 67 2.27 12.75 -7.21
C ILE A 67 3.44 13.29 -8.04
#